data_AF-A0A4P2QC86-F1
#
_entry.id   AF-A0A4P2QC86-F1
#
_cell.length_a   1.000
_cell.length_b   1.000
_cell.length_c   1.000
_cell.angle_alpha   90.00
_cell.angle_beta   90.00
_cell.angle_gamma   90.00
#
_symmetry.space_group_name_H-M   'P 1'
#
loop_
_entity.id
_entity.type
_entity.pdbx_description
1 polymer ?
#
loop_
_entity_poly.entity_id
_entity_poly.type
_entity_poly.pdbx_seq_one_letter_code
_entity_poly.pdbx_strand_id
1 'polypeptide(L)'
;MLTIRTFLPIAIVTSLFAGCESPADAQAKAERAQREAEQRAAEVANELDRKVAEIDQRAERETDSALREAAEKLNDAALEAREKTVEAQAELAKARADVREATTRRVEALEKDVAELRQQLEKKMSKAEADRVVKELQDKSEAVRRSLRDLDAATSTNLEQVKRGVTERVEALDRAIQEARRRV
;
A
#
# COMPACT_ATOMS: atom_id res chain seq x y z
N MET A 1 -37.28 -16.72 -0.61
CA MET A 1 -38.72 -16.98 -0.37
C MET A 1 -38.87 -18.44 0.06
N LEU A 2 -39.08 -18.68 1.35
CA LEU A 2 -39.28 -20.03 1.90
C LEU A 2 -40.57 -19.99 2.73
N THR A 3 -41.64 -20.45 2.11
CA THR A 3 -42.95 -20.71 2.72
C THR A 3 -42.90 -22.04 3.46
N ILE A 4 -43.04 -22.01 4.79
CA ILE A 4 -43.39 -23.21 5.57
C ILE A 4 -44.80 -22.97 6.13
N ARG A 5 -45.77 -23.53 5.40
CA ARG A 5 -47.11 -23.83 5.89
C ARG A 5 -47.03 -25.12 6.69
N THR A 6 -47.30 -25.07 7.98
CA THR A 6 -47.68 -26.24 8.78
C THR A 6 -48.97 -25.92 9.51
N PHE A 7 -50.07 -26.37 8.89
CA PHE A 7 -51.35 -26.59 9.54
C PHE A 7 -51.15 -27.59 10.69
N LEU A 8 -51.49 -27.19 11.92
CA LEU A 8 -51.71 -28.12 13.03
C LEU A 8 -53.21 -28.14 13.36
N PRO A 9 -53.86 -29.32 13.41
CA PRO A 9 -55.24 -29.43 13.82
C PRO A 9 -55.33 -29.31 15.34
N ILE A 10 -55.98 -28.24 15.84
CA ILE A 10 -56.37 -28.14 17.25
C ILE A 10 -57.52 -29.12 17.46
N ALA A 11 -57.18 -30.32 17.93
CA ALA A 11 -58.13 -31.29 18.45
C ALA A 11 -58.69 -30.76 19.78
N ILE A 12 -59.87 -30.13 19.73
CA ILE A 12 -60.65 -29.78 20.91
C ILE A 12 -61.24 -31.08 21.47
N VAL A 13 -60.58 -31.65 22.47
CA VAL A 13 -61.12 -32.75 23.28
C VAL A 13 -62.01 -32.13 24.37
N THR A 14 -63.31 -32.03 24.10
CA THR A 14 -64.32 -31.75 25.13
C THR A 14 -64.60 -33.03 25.91
N SER A 15 -63.84 -33.26 26.98
CA SER A 15 -64.17 -34.25 28.01
C SER A 15 -65.23 -33.68 28.95
N LEU A 16 -66.48 -34.14 28.79
CA LEU A 16 -67.53 -34.04 29.79
C LEU A 16 -67.13 -34.82 31.05
N PHE A 17 -66.99 -34.13 32.18
CA PHE A 17 -67.29 -34.69 33.49
C PHE A 17 -68.24 -33.75 34.23
N ALA A 18 -69.39 -34.30 34.60
CA ALA A 18 -70.47 -33.63 35.30
C ALA A 18 -70.14 -33.48 36.79
N GLY A 19 -70.05 -32.24 37.24
CA GLY A 19 -70.23 -31.79 38.62
C GLY A 19 -71.00 -30.47 38.57
N CYS A 20 -72.06 -30.32 39.38
CA CYS A 20 -72.97 -29.19 39.34
C CYS A 20 -72.29 -27.86 39.73
N GLU A 21 -71.83 -27.10 38.74
CA GLU A 21 -71.67 -25.64 38.79
C GLU A 21 -72.44 -25.05 37.61
N SER A 22 -73.05 -23.87 37.78
CA SER A 22 -73.92 -23.30 36.75
C SER A 22 -73.12 -23.00 35.46
N PRO A 23 -73.73 -23.11 34.26
CA PRO A 23 -73.05 -22.77 33.00
C PRO A 23 -72.51 -21.33 32.98
N ALA A 24 -73.10 -20.42 33.78
CA ALA A 24 -72.60 -19.07 33.98
C ALA A 24 -71.26 -19.03 34.76
N ASP A 25 -71.06 -19.90 35.74
CA ASP A 25 -69.81 -19.97 36.51
C ASP A 25 -68.67 -20.59 35.70
N ALA A 26 -68.98 -21.58 34.86
CA ALA A 26 -68.01 -22.16 33.92
C ALA A 26 -67.55 -21.14 32.87
N GLN A 27 -68.48 -20.34 32.35
CA GLN A 27 -68.18 -19.27 31.40
C GLN A 27 -67.37 -18.14 32.05
N ALA A 28 -67.71 -17.74 33.27
CA ALA A 28 -66.95 -16.73 34.01
C ALA A 28 -65.52 -17.20 34.36
N LYS A 29 -65.33 -18.49 34.70
CA LYS A 29 -63.99 -19.08 34.90
C LYS A 29 -63.19 -19.10 33.59
N ALA A 30 -63.82 -19.44 32.46
CA ALA A 30 -63.17 -19.43 31.15
C ALA A 30 -62.78 -18.01 30.71
N GLU A 31 -63.64 -17.01 30.90
CA GLU A 31 -63.34 -15.60 30.58
C GLU A 31 -62.21 -15.03 31.47
N ARG A 32 -62.16 -15.40 32.75
CA ARG A 32 -61.03 -15.04 33.63
C ARG A 32 -59.74 -15.70 33.19
N ALA A 33 -59.79 -17.00 32.87
CA ALA A 33 -58.63 -17.73 32.36
C ALA A 33 -58.13 -17.15 31.02
N GLN A 34 -59.04 -16.72 30.13
CA GLN A 34 -58.68 -16.03 28.90
C GLN A 34 -58.06 -14.66 29.17
N ARG A 35 -58.64 -13.84 30.04
CA ARG A 35 -58.07 -12.52 30.38
C ARG A 35 -56.71 -12.64 31.06
N GLU A 36 -56.52 -13.60 31.94
CA GLU A 36 -55.22 -13.89 32.55
C GLU A 36 -54.21 -14.38 31.51
N ALA A 37 -54.64 -15.21 30.55
CA ALA A 37 -53.80 -15.64 29.44
C ALA A 37 -53.43 -14.47 28.51
N GLU A 38 -54.36 -13.57 28.21
CA GLU A 38 -54.13 -12.36 27.42
C GLU A 38 -53.20 -11.37 28.13
N GLN A 39 -53.36 -11.18 29.44
CA GLN A 39 -52.46 -10.33 30.25
C GLN A 39 -51.04 -10.90 30.27
N ARG A 40 -50.90 -12.21 30.50
CA ARG A 40 -49.59 -12.88 30.44
C ARG A 40 -48.99 -12.82 29.04
N ALA A 41 -49.80 -12.97 27.99
CA ALA A 41 -49.34 -12.83 26.61
C ALA A 41 -48.86 -11.40 26.32
N ALA A 42 -49.55 -10.38 26.82
CA ALA A 42 -49.15 -8.98 26.68
C ALA A 42 -47.87 -8.65 27.47
N GLU A 43 -47.71 -9.21 28.68
CA GLU A 43 -46.48 -9.07 29.47
C GLU A 43 -45.28 -9.71 28.78
N VAL A 44 -45.45 -10.93 28.26
CA VAL A 44 -44.42 -11.64 27.48
C VAL A 44 -44.08 -10.88 26.19
N ALA A 45 -45.08 -10.32 25.50
CA ALA A 45 -44.85 -9.50 24.31
C ALA A 45 -44.03 -8.25 24.65
N ASN A 46 -44.39 -7.52 25.71
CA ASN A 46 -43.64 -6.33 26.15
C ASN A 46 -42.20 -6.66 26.58
N GLU A 47 -41.99 -7.81 27.24
CA GLU A 47 -40.65 -8.26 27.63
C GLU A 47 -39.81 -8.65 26.41
N LEU A 48 -40.43 -9.31 25.42
CA LEU A 48 -39.78 -9.66 24.17
C LEU A 48 -39.39 -8.40 23.38
N ASP A 49 -40.29 -7.43 23.27
CA ASP A 49 -40.02 -6.16 22.59
C ASP A 49 -38.86 -5.40 23.24
N ARG A 50 -38.78 -5.38 24.58
CA ARG A 50 -37.64 -4.80 25.31
C ARG A 50 -36.33 -5.54 25.02
N LYS A 51 -36.34 -6.86 25.04
CA LYS A 51 -35.15 -7.69 24.75
C LYS A 51 -34.68 -7.52 23.31
N VAL A 52 -35.59 -7.43 22.35
CA VAL A 52 -35.26 -7.16 20.95
C VAL A 52 -34.61 -5.79 20.82
N ALA A 53 -35.19 -4.74 21.43
CA ALA A 53 -34.61 -3.40 21.41
C ALA A 53 -33.21 -3.32 22.07
N GLU A 54 -33.00 -4.04 23.18
CA GLU A 54 -31.68 -4.14 23.83
C GLU A 54 -30.64 -4.86 22.95
N ILE A 55 -31.04 -5.93 22.26
CA ILE A 55 -30.18 -6.67 21.32
C ILE A 55 -29.81 -5.78 20.13
N ASP A 56 -30.78 -5.08 19.54
CA ASP A 56 -30.55 -4.19 18.42
C ASP A 56 -29.58 -3.06 18.79
N GLN A 57 -29.80 -2.41 19.93
CA GLN A 57 -28.91 -1.34 20.41
C GLN A 57 -27.48 -1.86 20.69
N ARG A 58 -27.36 -3.08 21.22
CA ARG A 58 -26.05 -3.68 21.46
C ARG A 58 -25.35 -4.01 20.15
N ALA A 59 -26.07 -4.57 19.18
CA ALA A 59 -25.54 -4.88 17.85
C ALA A 59 -25.07 -3.62 17.12
N GLU A 60 -25.82 -2.52 17.20
CA GLU A 60 -25.42 -1.22 16.65
C GLU A 60 -24.12 -0.71 17.29
N ARG A 61 -24.02 -0.73 18.63
CA ARG A 61 -22.81 -0.28 19.34
C ARG A 61 -21.58 -1.13 19.00
N GLU A 62 -21.74 -2.45 18.94
CA GLU A 62 -20.66 -3.37 18.58
C GLU A 62 -20.23 -3.13 17.12
N THR A 63 -21.17 -2.89 16.21
CA THR A 63 -20.89 -2.56 14.80
C THR A 63 -20.16 -1.22 14.69
N ASP A 64 -20.64 -0.17 15.36
CA ASP A 64 -20.00 1.15 15.37
C ASP A 64 -18.57 1.10 15.94
N SER A 65 -18.37 0.33 17.02
CA SER A 65 -17.05 0.12 17.61
C SER A 65 -16.11 -0.60 16.64
N ALA A 66 -16.59 -1.66 15.98
CA ALA A 66 -15.81 -2.39 14.99
C ALA A 66 -15.46 -1.53 13.76
N LEU A 67 -16.39 -0.67 13.31
CA LEU A 67 -16.14 0.28 12.22
C LEU A 67 -15.09 1.33 12.60
N ARG A 68 -15.14 1.86 13.83
CA ARG A 68 -14.12 2.79 14.33
C ARG A 68 -12.75 2.14 14.43
N GLU A 69 -12.65 0.96 15.02
CA GLU A 69 -11.39 0.22 15.13
C GLU A 69 -10.81 -0.13 13.74
N ALA A 70 -11.67 -0.51 12.79
CA ALA A 70 -11.25 -0.75 11.41
C ALA A 70 -10.75 0.53 10.74
N ALA A 71 -11.43 1.67 10.96
CA ALA A 71 -10.99 2.96 10.42
C ALA A 71 -9.66 3.41 11.02
N GLU A 72 -9.44 3.22 12.33
CA GLU A 72 -8.16 3.49 13.00
C GLU A 72 -7.03 2.64 12.40
N LYS A 73 -7.23 1.32 12.31
CA LYS A 73 -6.23 0.42 11.70
C LYS A 73 -5.91 0.76 10.25
N LEU A 74 -6.91 1.15 9.46
CA LEU A 74 -6.70 1.59 8.08
C LEU A 74 -5.91 2.89 8.00
N ASN A 75 -6.18 3.84 8.90
CA ASN A 75 -5.43 5.09 8.98
C ASN A 75 -3.96 4.84 9.39
N ASP A 76 -3.73 4.00 10.40
CA ASP A 76 -2.38 3.64 10.85
C ASP A 76 -1.60 2.93 9.74
N ALA A 77 -2.21 1.95 9.07
CA ALA A 77 -1.59 1.27 7.94
C ALA A 77 -1.26 2.23 6.78
N ALA A 78 -2.13 3.21 6.52
CA ALA A 78 -1.88 4.24 5.51
C ALA A 78 -0.73 5.18 5.91
N LEU A 79 -0.58 5.51 7.20
CA LEU A 79 0.53 6.30 7.71
C LEU A 79 1.86 5.54 7.58
N GLU A 80 1.91 4.28 8.02
CA GLU A 80 3.11 3.44 7.88
C GLU A 80 3.52 3.25 6.42
N ALA A 81 2.56 3.05 5.51
CA ALA A 81 2.84 2.91 4.09
C ALA A 81 3.44 4.19 3.49
N ARG A 82 2.96 5.36 3.94
CA ARG A 82 3.52 6.66 3.54
C ARG A 82 4.93 6.85 4.07
N GLU A 83 5.16 6.53 5.35
CA GLU A 83 6.48 6.62 5.97
C GLU A 83 7.51 5.76 5.22
N LYS A 84 7.19 4.48 4.99
CA LYS A 84 8.05 3.56 4.22
C LYS A 84 8.29 4.04 2.79
N THR A 85 7.30 4.68 2.16
CA THR A 85 7.46 5.26 0.83
C THR A 85 8.45 6.43 0.85
N VAL A 86 8.36 7.31 1.85
CA VAL A 86 9.30 8.43 2.02
C VAL A 86 10.71 7.92 2.30
N GLU A 87 10.87 6.92 3.18
CA GLU A 87 12.17 6.28 3.45
C GLU A 87 12.77 5.67 2.19
N ALA A 88 11.99 4.90 1.42
CA ALA A 88 12.45 4.30 0.17
C ALA A 88 12.87 5.36 -0.87
N GLN A 89 12.16 6.48 -0.94
CA GLN A 89 12.53 7.60 -1.81
C GLN A 89 13.83 8.28 -1.33
N ALA A 90 14.00 8.45 -0.02
CA ALA A 90 15.22 9.03 0.56
C ALA A 90 16.44 8.14 0.29
N GLU A 91 16.34 6.83 0.48
CA GLU A 91 17.42 5.88 0.19
C GLU A 91 17.76 5.84 -1.31
N LEU A 92 16.74 5.90 -2.17
CA LEU A 92 16.96 5.99 -3.62
C LEU A 92 17.67 7.30 -4.02
N ALA A 93 17.31 8.43 -3.41
CA ALA A 93 17.97 9.70 -3.64
C ALA A 93 19.43 9.67 -3.17
N LYS A 94 19.68 9.12 -1.98
CA LYS A 94 21.02 8.93 -1.42
C LYS A 94 21.88 8.04 -2.32
N ALA A 95 21.36 6.90 -2.77
CA ALA A 95 22.07 5.99 -3.67
C ALA A 95 22.45 6.64 -5.01
N ARG A 96 21.64 7.59 -5.53
CA ARG A 96 22.01 8.38 -6.73
C ARG A 96 23.09 9.40 -6.40
N ALA A 97 22.97 10.09 -5.27
CA ALA A 97 23.94 11.10 -4.83
C ALA A 97 25.33 10.50 -4.64
N ASP A 98 25.44 9.34 -3.99
CA ASP A 98 26.72 8.66 -3.74
C ASP A 98 27.44 8.30 -5.05
N VAL A 99 26.69 7.76 -6.02
CA VAL A 99 27.24 7.42 -7.36
C VAL A 99 27.62 8.68 -8.11
N ARG A 100 26.80 9.73 -8.05
CA ARG A 100 27.06 11.01 -8.70
C ARG A 100 28.34 11.63 -8.16
N GLU A 101 28.51 11.67 -6.84
CA GLU A 101 29.68 12.23 -6.19
C GLU A 101 30.95 11.44 -6.57
N ALA A 102 30.93 10.12 -6.43
CA ALA A 102 32.05 9.27 -6.79
C ALA A 102 32.46 9.41 -8.27
N THR A 103 31.45 9.45 -9.16
CA THR A 103 31.67 9.62 -10.59
C THR A 103 32.21 11.00 -10.92
N THR A 104 31.65 12.06 -10.33
CA THR A 104 32.07 13.45 -10.58
C THR A 104 33.54 13.63 -10.20
N ARG A 105 33.94 13.17 -9.01
CA ARG A 105 35.36 13.22 -8.58
C ARG A 105 36.28 12.48 -9.56
N ARG A 106 35.85 11.33 -10.06
CA ARG A 106 36.63 10.53 -11.03
C ARG A 106 36.71 11.24 -12.38
N VAL A 107 35.62 11.83 -12.87
CA VAL A 107 35.61 12.62 -14.10
C VAL A 107 36.50 13.86 -13.99
N GLU A 108 36.45 14.58 -12.87
CA GLU A 108 37.32 15.75 -12.65
C GLU A 108 38.81 15.37 -12.68
N ALA A 109 39.19 14.21 -12.12
CA ALA A 109 40.55 13.70 -12.21
C ALA A 109 40.94 13.39 -13.67
N LEU A 110 40.06 12.69 -14.40
CA LEU A 110 40.28 12.35 -15.81
C LEU A 110 40.32 13.61 -16.70
N GLU A 111 39.53 14.64 -16.41
CA GLU A 111 39.56 15.90 -17.16
C GLU A 111 40.88 16.67 -16.98
N LYS A 112 41.47 16.61 -15.79
CA LYS A 112 42.85 17.11 -15.57
C LYS A 112 43.85 16.34 -16.42
N ASP A 113 43.75 15.00 -16.44
CA ASP A 113 44.60 14.15 -17.28
C ASP A 113 44.46 14.48 -18.77
N VAL A 114 43.25 14.75 -19.26
CA VAL A 114 42.99 15.18 -20.65
C VAL A 114 43.65 16.52 -20.94
N ALA A 115 43.58 17.48 -20.01
CA ALA A 115 44.21 18.79 -20.18
C ALA A 115 45.74 18.70 -20.27
N GLU A 116 46.37 17.86 -19.43
CA GLU A 116 47.80 17.59 -19.49
C GLU A 116 48.19 16.86 -20.79
N LEU A 117 47.42 15.84 -21.17
CA LEU A 117 47.63 15.09 -22.41
C LEU A 117 47.58 15.98 -23.64
N ARG A 118 46.64 16.92 -23.71
CA ARG A 118 46.52 17.84 -24.85
C ARG A 118 47.82 18.57 -25.14
N GLN A 119 48.51 19.06 -24.10
CA GLN A 119 49.80 19.74 -24.26
C GLN A 119 50.91 18.81 -24.78
N GLN A 120 50.85 17.52 -24.43
CA GLN A 120 51.82 16.53 -24.89
C GLN A 120 51.54 16.10 -26.33
N LEU A 121 50.26 15.92 -26.68
CA LEU A 121 49.79 15.60 -28.03
C LEU A 121 50.24 16.69 -29.02
N GLU A 122 50.01 17.96 -28.70
CA GLU A 122 50.41 19.09 -29.55
C GLU A 122 51.94 19.18 -29.79
N LYS A 123 52.77 18.59 -28.89
CA LYS A 123 54.24 18.57 -29.02
C LYS A 123 54.78 17.38 -29.80
N LYS A 124 54.12 16.23 -29.74
CA LYS A 124 54.67 14.94 -30.19
C LYS A 124 54.02 14.38 -31.45
N MET A 125 52.88 14.91 -31.87
CA MET A 125 52.17 14.47 -33.08
C MET A 125 51.69 15.63 -33.94
N SER A 126 51.20 15.32 -35.14
CA SER A 126 50.67 16.35 -36.03
C SER A 126 49.40 16.98 -35.44
N LYS A 127 49.15 18.26 -35.77
CA LYS A 127 47.95 18.97 -35.31
C LYS A 127 46.66 18.20 -35.62
N ALA A 128 46.57 17.61 -36.82
CA ALA A 128 45.39 16.86 -37.24
C ALA A 128 45.16 15.59 -36.41
N GLU A 129 46.23 14.90 -35.97
CA GLU A 129 46.12 13.72 -35.11
C GLU A 129 45.80 14.11 -33.66
N ALA A 130 46.47 15.14 -33.13
CA ALA A 130 46.18 15.67 -31.81
C ALA A 130 44.72 16.11 -31.69
N ASP A 131 44.20 16.86 -32.67
CA ASP A 131 42.81 17.33 -32.70
C ASP A 131 41.82 16.16 -32.73
N ARG A 132 42.11 15.07 -33.45
CA ARG A 132 41.27 13.86 -33.46
C ARG A 132 41.21 13.18 -32.10
N VAL A 133 42.36 13.00 -31.44
CA VAL A 133 42.43 12.38 -30.11
C VAL A 133 41.72 13.24 -29.07
N VAL A 134 41.96 14.56 -29.08
CA VAL A 134 41.29 15.49 -28.15
C VAL A 134 39.78 15.45 -28.35
N LYS A 135 39.29 15.42 -29.61
CA LYS A 135 37.87 15.31 -29.89
C LYS A 135 37.27 14.01 -29.36
N GLU A 136 37.94 12.88 -29.54
CA GLU A 136 37.47 11.59 -29.00
C GLU A 136 37.36 11.62 -27.46
N LEU A 137 38.35 12.21 -26.79
CA LEU A 137 38.34 12.38 -25.33
C LEU A 137 37.19 13.29 -24.87
N GLN A 138 36.92 14.37 -25.61
CA GLN A 138 35.79 15.27 -25.36
C GLN A 138 34.44 14.53 -25.52
N ASP A 139 34.26 13.80 -26.63
CA ASP A 139 33.03 13.04 -26.90
C ASP A 139 32.76 12.00 -25.79
N LYS A 140 33.81 11.34 -25.29
CA LYS A 140 33.69 10.39 -24.17
C LYS A 140 33.38 11.07 -22.84
N SER A 141 33.99 12.22 -22.54
CA SER A 141 33.64 13.01 -21.34
C SER A 141 32.18 13.47 -21.39
N GLU A 142 31.71 13.97 -22.54
CA GLU A 142 30.31 14.32 -22.72
C GLU A 142 29.37 13.12 -22.52
N ALA A 143 29.74 11.94 -23.01
CA ALA A 143 28.95 10.72 -22.81
C ALA A 143 28.82 10.35 -21.31
N VAL A 144 29.88 10.55 -20.51
CA VAL A 144 29.80 10.38 -19.05
C VAL A 144 28.84 11.40 -18.44
N ARG A 145 28.96 12.69 -18.82
CA ARG A 145 28.07 13.75 -18.33
C ARG A 145 26.60 13.49 -18.68
N ARG A 146 26.30 12.95 -19.86
CA ARG A 146 24.94 12.52 -20.23
C ARG A 146 24.47 11.37 -19.35
N SER A 147 25.31 10.38 -19.11
CA SER A 147 24.98 9.23 -18.25
C SER A 147 24.72 9.65 -16.79
N LEU A 148 25.37 10.71 -16.30
CA LEU A 148 25.06 11.29 -14.99
C LEU A 148 23.65 11.91 -14.92
N ARG A 149 23.15 12.48 -16.03
CA ARG A 149 21.75 12.95 -16.08
C ARG A 149 20.77 11.77 -16.08
N ASP A 150 21.12 10.69 -16.76
CA ASP A 150 20.32 9.46 -16.74
C ASP A 150 20.27 8.85 -15.32
N LEU A 151 21.37 8.96 -14.56
CA LEU A 151 21.43 8.57 -13.14
C LEU A 151 20.48 9.39 -12.28
N ASP A 152 20.42 10.71 -12.49
CA ASP A 152 19.48 11.58 -11.78
C ASP A 152 18.02 11.19 -12.06
N ALA A 153 17.72 10.80 -13.31
CA ALA A 153 16.40 10.37 -13.75
C ALA A 153 16.08 8.89 -13.49
N ALA A 154 17.00 8.13 -12.88
CA ALA A 154 16.78 6.71 -12.59
C ALA A 154 15.53 6.52 -11.69
N THR A 155 15.11 5.29 -11.50
CA THR A 155 14.07 4.87 -10.56
C THR A 155 14.61 3.67 -9.78
N SER A 156 13.90 3.21 -8.75
CA SER A 156 14.32 2.02 -8.00
C SER A 156 14.46 0.77 -8.88
N THR A 157 13.72 0.71 -9.99
CA THR A 157 13.72 -0.45 -10.90
C THR A 157 14.89 -0.50 -11.87
N ASN A 158 15.50 0.64 -12.21
CA ASN A 158 16.56 0.71 -13.23
C ASN A 158 17.88 1.32 -12.74
N LEU A 159 17.97 1.71 -11.45
CA LEU A 159 19.17 2.33 -10.86
C LEU A 159 20.45 1.51 -11.12
N GLU A 160 20.40 0.19 -10.92
CA GLU A 160 21.57 -0.68 -11.10
C GLU A 160 22.03 -0.78 -12.55
N GLN A 161 21.10 -0.76 -13.50
CA GLN A 161 21.44 -0.72 -14.92
C GLN A 161 22.10 0.61 -15.28
N VAL A 162 21.55 1.72 -14.79
CA VAL A 162 22.09 3.07 -15.05
C VAL A 162 23.47 3.22 -14.39
N LYS A 163 23.66 2.75 -13.16
CA LYS A 163 24.96 2.70 -12.48
C LYS A 163 26.03 1.99 -13.32
N ARG A 164 25.72 0.80 -13.86
CA ARG A 164 26.65 0.08 -14.74
C ARG A 164 26.99 0.88 -15.98
N GLY A 165 25.99 1.48 -16.63
CA GLY A 165 26.20 2.35 -17.79
C GLY A 165 27.11 3.54 -17.48
N VAL A 166 26.93 4.20 -16.33
CA VAL A 166 27.82 5.28 -15.87
C VAL A 166 29.26 4.76 -15.70
N THR A 167 29.44 3.64 -14.99
CA THR A 167 30.76 3.04 -14.76
C THR A 167 31.46 2.69 -16.07
N GLU A 168 30.76 2.02 -17.00
CA GLU A 168 31.30 1.64 -18.30
C GLU A 168 31.78 2.86 -19.11
N ARG A 169 31.04 3.98 -19.02
CA ARG A 169 31.40 5.24 -19.71
C ARG A 169 32.64 5.88 -19.11
N VAL A 170 32.74 5.88 -17.78
CA VAL A 170 33.94 6.38 -17.09
C VAL A 170 35.16 5.53 -17.43
N GLU A 171 35.01 4.20 -17.45
CA GLU A 171 36.08 3.28 -17.87
C GLU A 171 36.45 3.42 -19.35
N ALA A 172 35.48 3.75 -20.21
CA ALA A 172 35.76 4.03 -21.61
C ALA A 172 36.56 5.32 -21.80
N LEU A 173 36.29 6.35 -21.00
CA LEU A 173 37.07 7.59 -20.97
C LEU A 173 38.50 7.33 -20.45
N ASP A 174 38.62 6.65 -19.31
CA ASP A 174 39.91 6.31 -18.72
C ASP A 174 40.78 5.48 -19.68
N ARG A 175 40.20 4.44 -20.31
CA ARG A 175 40.92 3.66 -21.34
C ARG A 175 41.40 4.52 -22.51
N ALA A 176 40.58 5.47 -22.98
CA ALA A 176 40.98 6.37 -24.05
C ALA A 176 42.11 7.33 -23.62
N ILE A 177 42.10 7.79 -22.37
CA ILE A 177 43.19 8.58 -21.78
C ILE A 177 44.47 7.75 -21.71
N GLN A 178 44.41 6.51 -21.24
CA GLN A 178 45.58 5.62 -21.18
C GLN A 178 46.14 5.31 -22.57
N GLU A 179 45.26 5.11 -23.55
CA GLU A 179 45.68 4.91 -24.93
C GLU A 179 46.34 6.16 -25.51
N ALA A 180 45.76 7.34 -25.28
CA ALA A 180 46.35 8.61 -25.67
C ALA A 180 47.74 8.82 -25.03
N ARG A 181 47.90 8.49 -23.73
CA ARG A 181 49.20 8.53 -23.02
C ARG A 181 50.27 7.67 -23.68
N ARG A 182 49.90 6.51 -24.23
CA ARG A 182 50.85 5.63 -24.93
C ARG A 182 51.30 6.17 -26.28
N ARG A 183 50.54 7.09 -26.88
CA ARG A 183 50.85 7.72 -28.17
C ARG A 183 51.72 8.96 -28.05
N VAL A 184 51.96 9.46 -26.83
CA VAL A 184 52.81 10.63 -26.54
C VAL A 184 54.09 10.22 -25.82
#